data_AF-A0A958PBU2-F1
#
_entry.id   AF-A0A958PBU2-F1
#
_cell.length_a   1.000
_cell.length_b   1.000
_cell.length_c   1.000
_cell.angle_alpha   90.00
_cell.angle_beta   90.00
_cell.angle_gamma   90.00
#
_symmetry.space_group_name_H-M   'P 1'
#
loop_
_entity.id
_entity.type
_entity.pdbx_description
1 polymer ?
#
loop_
_entity_poly.entity_id
_entity_poly.type
_entity_poly.pdbx_seq_one_letter_code
_entity_poly.pdbx_strand_id
1 'polypeptide(L)'
;MSDSYNPRNLPTERPSSMDARGKRVFIHPAAVTGFYKKYRTIFYTFLVFIFMVLPWTKFDGEQTILLDLPHRKFVFFGYIFWAHDGPLIFFPLILAVMTLVLVTSVWGRLWCGWACPQ
;
A
#
# COMPACT_ATOMS: atom_id res chain seq x y z
N MET A 1 5.11 -29.04 33.67
CA MET A 1 4.48 -27.71 33.44
C MET A 1 5.26 -27.00 32.33
N SER A 2 4.66 -26.77 31.15
CA SER A 2 5.27 -25.90 30.13
C SER A 2 4.99 -24.45 30.48
N ASP A 3 6.06 -23.65 30.54
CA ASP A 3 5.98 -22.21 30.76
C ASP A 3 5.13 -21.62 29.62
N SER A 4 3.90 -21.21 29.94
CA SER A 4 2.96 -20.75 28.91
C SER A 4 3.39 -19.36 28.48
N TYR A 5 3.72 -19.21 27.20
CA TYR A 5 4.17 -17.95 26.61
C TYR A 5 3.23 -16.79 27.02
N ASN A 6 3.75 -15.89 27.86
CA ASN A 6 3.02 -14.71 28.31
C ASN A 6 3.69 -13.47 27.70
N PRO A 7 3.08 -12.82 26.69
CA PRO A 7 3.69 -11.69 25.99
C PRO A 7 3.86 -10.44 26.86
N ARG A 8 3.25 -10.39 28.05
CA ARG A 8 3.39 -9.26 28.98
C ARG A 8 4.62 -9.36 29.87
N ASN A 9 5.16 -10.57 30.07
CA ASN A 9 6.30 -10.82 30.95
C ASN A 9 7.38 -11.54 30.14
N LEU A 10 8.21 -10.76 29.47
CA LEU A 10 9.30 -11.26 28.64
C LEU A 10 10.53 -11.56 29.53
N PRO A 11 11.14 -12.75 29.41
CA PRO A 11 12.37 -13.05 30.12
C PRO A 11 13.53 -12.22 29.57
N THR A 12 14.36 -11.68 30.45
CA THR A 12 15.53 -10.83 30.11
C THR A 12 16.80 -11.63 29.89
N GLU A 13 16.90 -12.83 30.47
CA GLU A 13 18.11 -13.67 30.42
C GLU A 13 18.13 -14.67 29.26
N ARG A 14 17.01 -14.81 28.54
CA ARG A 14 16.88 -15.74 27.40
C ARG A 14 16.16 -15.10 26.22
N PRO A 15 16.44 -15.52 24.97
CA PRO A 15 15.67 -15.09 23.82
C PRO A 15 14.19 -15.46 23.98
N SER A 16 13.29 -14.54 23.62
CA SER A 16 11.83 -14.71 23.71
C SER A 16 11.27 -15.84 22.83
N SER A 17 12.07 -16.37 21.91
CA SER A 17 11.74 -17.50 21.04
C SER A 17 11.99 -18.88 21.68
N MET A 18 12.50 -18.95 22.91
CA MET A 18 12.85 -20.20 23.60
C MET A 18 12.19 -20.33 24.98
N ASP A 19 11.67 -21.53 25.29
CA ASP A 19 11.19 -21.93 26.62
C ASP A 19 12.38 -22.08 27.60
N ALA A 20 12.13 -22.13 28.91
CA ALA A 20 13.15 -22.32 29.95
C ALA A 20 13.97 -23.62 29.76
N ARG A 21 13.44 -24.57 28.98
CA ARG A 21 14.07 -25.85 28.63
C ARG A 21 14.80 -25.82 27.27
N GLY A 22 14.97 -24.65 26.65
CA GLY A 22 15.64 -24.50 25.35
C GLY A 22 14.81 -24.96 24.14
N LYS A 23 13.52 -25.29 24.33
CA LYS A 23 12.61 -25.66 23.23
C LYS A 23 12.06 -24.40 22.56
N ARG A 24 11.98 -24.39 21.22
CA ARG A 24 11.40 -23.27 20.45
C ARG A 24 9.91 -23.08 20.77
N VAL A 25 9.53 -21.83 21.03
CA VAL A 25 8.14 -21.40 21.22
C VAL A 25 7.66 -20.74 19.93
N PHE A 26 6.53 -21.21 19.39
CA PHE A 26 5.89 -20.58 18.25
C PHE A 26 5.03 -19.40 18.72
N ILE A 27 5.42 -18.19 18.30
CA ILE A 27 4.74 -16.94 18.66
C ILE A 27 3.74 -16.64 17.55
N HIS A 28 2.47 -16.56 17.91
CA HIS A 28 1.41 -16.14 16.99
C HIS A 28 1.05 -14.67 17.27
N PRO A 29 0.86 -13.84 16.22
CA PRO A 29 0.43 -12.46 16.40
C PRO A 29 -0.95 -12.44 17.08
N ALA A 30 -1.07 -11.65 18.14
CA ALA A 30 -2.35 -11.46 18.81
C ALA A 30 -3.35 -10.80 17.86
N ALA A 31 -4.61 -11.26 17.90
CA ALA A 31 -5.68 -10.64 17.14
C ALA A 31 -5.91 -9.20 17.64
N VAL A 32 -5.41 -8.23 16.89
CA VAL A 32 -5.69 -6.82 17.15
C VAL A 32 -7.16 -6.54 16.83
N THR A 33 -7.85 -5.93 17.80
CA THR A 33 -9.24 -5.43 17.68
C THR A 33 -9.24 -3.96 18.07
N GLY A 34 -10.00 -3.12 17.36
CA GLY A 34 -10.07 -1.68 17.64
C GLY A 34 -10.44 -0.81 16.43
N PHE A 35 -10.67 0.48 16.69
CA PHE A 35 -11.11 1.46 15.68
C PHE A 35 -10.11 1.62 14.53
N TYR A 36 -8.82 1.72 14.82
CA TYR A 36 -7.77 1.87 13.80
C TYR A 36 -7.70 0.70 12.81
N LYS A 37 -8.09 -0.52 13.22
CA LYS A 37 -8.20 -1.67 12.32
C LYS A 37 -9.32 -1.48 11.29
N LYS A 38 -10.47 -0.94 11.72
CA LYS A 38 -11.61 -0.69 10.82
C LYS A 38 -11.24 0.34 9.74
N TYR A 39 -10.58 1.42 10.13
CA TYR A 39 -10.10 2.44 9.18
C TYR A 39 -9.06 1.88 8.20
N ARG A 40 -8.12 1.04 8.67
CA ARG A 40 -7.17 0.34 7.80
C ARG A 40 -7.88 -0.52 6.75
N THR A 41 -8.87 -1.31 7.17
CA THR A 41 -9.64 -2.16 6.24
C THR A 41 -10.42 -1.33 5.22
N ILE A 42 -11.06 -0.23 5.62
CA ILE A 42 -11.78 0.65 4.71
C ILE A 42 -10.82 1.25 3.67
N PHE A 43 -9.67 1.77 4.11
CA PHE A 43 -8.68 2.37 3.20
C PHE A 43 -8.10 1.34 2.21
N TYR A 44 -7.80 0.14 2.69
CA TYR A 44 -7.36 -0.98 1.85
C TYR A 44 -8.40 -1.35 0.79
N THR A 45 -9.65 -1.58 1.20
CA THR A 45 -10.73 -1.94 0.28
C THR A 45 -10.98 -0.83 -0.74
N PHE A 46 -10.90 0.44 -0.30
CA PHE A 46 -11.03 1.59 -1.18
C PHE A 46 -9.92 1.65 -2.24
N LEU A 47 -8.65 1.46 -1.85
CA LEU A 47 -7.53 1.41 -2.80
C LEU A 47 -7.70 0.28 -3.81
N VAL A 48 -7.97 -0.94 -3.34
CA VAL A 48 -8.15 -2.11 -4.21
C VAL A 48 -9.29 -1.88 -5.19
N PHE A 49 -10.41 -1.34 -4.72
CA PHE A 49 -11.55 -1.00 -5.57
C PHE A 49 -11.15 -0.01 -6.66
N ILE A 50 -10.43 1.07 -6.32
CA ILE A 50 -9.94 2.05 -7.31
C ILE A 50 -9.02 1.39 -8.33
N PHE A 51 -8.03 0.61 -7.89
CA PHE A 51 -7.07 -0.05 -8.79
C PHE A 51 -7.75 -1.06 -9.73
N MET A 52 -8.82 -1.72 -9.28
CA MET A 52 -9.55 -2.68 -10.09
C MET A 52 -10.51 -2.00 -11.08
N VAL A 53 -11.09 -0.85 -10.69
CA VAL A 53 -12.03 -0.09 -11.52
C VAL A 53 -11.32 0.77 -12.56
N LEU A 54 -10.16 1.36 -12.23
CA LEU A 54 -9.35 2.21 -13.10
C LEU A 54 -9.06 1.65 -14.52
N PRO A 55 -8.65 0.38 -14.70
CA PRO A 55 -8.40 -0.15 -16.04
C PRO A 55 -9.69 -0.40 -16.82
N TRP A 56 -10.82 -0.57 -16.15
CA TRP A 56 -12.11 -0.87 -16.80
C TRP A 56 -12.89 0.40 -17.15
N THR A 57 -12.65 1.50 -16.44
CA THR A 57 -13.29 2.77 -16.77
C THR A 57 -12.87 3.21 -18.17
N LYS A 58 -13.86 3.57 -18.99
CA LYS A 58 -13.66 4.22 -20.29
C LYS A 58 -14.15 5.64 -20.15
N PHE A 59 -13.32 6.60 -20.52
CA PHE A 59 -13.68 8.02 -20.54
C PHE A 59 -13.59 8.49 -21.99
N ASP A 60 -14.67 9.07 -22.49
CA ASP A 60 -14.79 9.63 -23.85
C ASP A 60 -14.52 8.63 -24.99
N GLY A 61 -14.92 7.36 -24.80
CA GLY A 61 -14.79 6.30 -25.80
C GLY A 61 -13.45 5.55 -25.82
N GLU A 62 -12.41 6.10 -25.17
CA GLU A 62 -11.09 5.49 -25.03
C GLU A 62 -10.87 4.94 -23.59
N GLN A 63 -9.92 4.01 -23.44
CA GLN A 63 -9.58 3.43 -22.13
C GLN A 63 -8.85 4.46 -21.26
N THR A 64 -9.20 4.57 -19.97
CA THR A 64 -8.67 5.59 -19.02
C THR A 64 -7.14 5.64 -18.99
N ILE A 65 -6.47 4.52 -19.19
CA ILE A 65 -5.01 4.43 -19.33
C ILE A 65 -4.74 3.58 -20.58
N LEU A 66 -4.60 4.22 -21.74
CA LEU A 66 -4.25 3.56 -23.00
C LEU A 66 -2.85 4.01 -23.43
N LEU A 67 -1.92 3.06 -23.51
CA LEU A 67 -0.57 3.29 -24.01
C LEU A 67 -0.45 2.70 -25.43
N ASP A 68 -0.80 3.50 -26.45
CA ASP A 68 -0.71 3.08 -27.85
C ASP A 68 0.63 3.59 -28.44
N LEU A 69 1.65 2.74 -28.34
CA LEU A 69 2.97 2.96 -28.92
C LEU A 69 2.97 3.10 -30.45
N PRO A 70 2.22 2.29 -31.24
CA PRO A 70 2.26 2.41 -32.70
C PRO A 70 1.67 3.74 -33.23
N HIS A 71 0.61 4.28 -32.62
CA HIS A 71 0.04 5.56 -33.03
C HIS A 71 0.60 6.77 -32.26
N ARG A 72 1.57 6.56 -31.35
CA ARG A 72 2.16 7.61 -30.48
C ARG A 72 1.10 8.42 -29.73
N LYS A 73 -0.01 7.76 -29.36
CA LYS A 73 -1.11 8.35 -28.59
C LYS A 73 -1.08 7.77 -27.18
N PHE A 74 -0.96 8.64 -26.19
CA PHE A 74 -1.00 8.27 -24.79
C PHE A 74 -2.27 8.86 -24.19
N VAL A 75 -3.22 8.01 -23.81
CA VAL A 75 -4.48 8.46 -23.19
C VAL A 75 -4.36 8.30 -21.68
N PHE A 76 -4.39 9.42 -20.96
CA PHE A 76 -4.43 9.46 -19.49
C PHE A 76 -5.70 10.18 -19.05
N PHE A 77 -6.61 9.48 -18.40
CA PHE A 77 -7.89 10.01 -17.90
C PHE A 77 -8.71 10.76 -18.98
N GLY A 78 -8.70 10.24 -20.22
CA GLY A 78 -9.40 10.87 -21.36
C GLY A 78 -8.62 11.99 -22.05
N TYR A 79 -7.47 12.43 -21.52
CA TYR A 79 -6.59 13.36 -22.23
C TYR A 79 -5.69 12.62 -23.21
N ILE A 80 -5.77 13.02 -24.47
CA ILE A 80 -4.97 12.47 -25.56
C ILE A 80 -3.67 13.27 -25.64
N PHE A 81 -2.58 12.67 -25.18
CA PHE A 81 -1.25 13.25 -25.31
C PHE A 81 -0.57 12.71 -26.57
N TRP A 82 -0.19 13.63 -27.45
CA TRP A 82 0.70 13.34 -28.57
C TRP A 82 2.16 13.44 -28.14
N ALA A 83 3.06 12.78 -28.86
CA ALA A 83 4.50 12.82 -28.58
C ALA A 83 5.10 14.24 -28.56
N HIS A 84 4.48 15.22 -29.24
CA HIS A 84 4.88 16.63 -29.20
C HIS A 84 4.52 17.32 -27.88
N ASP A 85 3.41 16.93 -27.25
CA ASP A 85 2.89 17.53 -26.00
C ASP A 85 3.45 16.84 -24.75
N GLY A 86 4.46 15.98 -24.91
CA GLY A 86 5.14 15.27 -23.81
C GLY A 86 5.56 16.16 -22.63
N PRO A 87 6.07 17.39 -22.83
CA PRO A 87 6.38 18.32 -21.74
C PRO A 87 5.19 18.62 -20.81
N LEU A 88 3.96 18.58 -21.32
CA LEU A 88 2.76 18.85 -20.53
C LEU A 88 2.49 17.76 -19.48
N ILE A 89 2.94 16.52 -19.72
CA ILE A 89 2.82 15.39 -18.77
C ILE A 89 3.82 15.53 -17.61
N PHE A 90 4.95 16.21 -17.81
CA PHE A 90 5.95 16.34 -16.75
C PHE A 90 5.43 17.13 -15.54
N PHE A 91 4.61 18.16 -15.75
CA PHE A 91 4.05 18.96 -14.66
C PHE A 91 3.18 18.13 -13.69
N PRO A 92 2.13 17.41 -14.13
CA PRO A 92 1.34 16.58 -13.24
C PRO A 92 2.14 15.41 -12.67
N LEU A 93 3.10 14.86 -13.43
CA LEU A 93 3.94 13.75 -12.96
C LEU A 93 4.87 14.19 -11.82
N ILE A 94 5.54 15.34 -11.95
CA ILE A 94 6.37 15.91 -10.88
C ILE A 94 5.51 16.26 -9.67
N LEU A 95 4.32 16.84 -9.88
CA LEU A 95 3.38 17.13 -8.80
C LEU A 95 2.99 15.85 -8.05
N ALA A 96 2.63 14.79 -8.77
CA ALA A 96 2.27 13.50 -8.16
C ALA A 96 3.42 12.90 -7.35
N VAL A 97 4.65 12.92 -7.88
CA VAL A 97 5.84 12.43 -7.17
C VAL A 97 6.12 13.26 -5.92
N MET A 98 6.08 14.60 -6.01
CA MET A 98 6.29 15.49 -4.87
C MET A 98 5.24 15.28 -3.78
N THR A 99 3.96 15.16 -4.15
CA THR A 99 2.88 14.86 -3.20
C THR A 99 3.08 13.51 -2.54
N LEU A 100 3.44 12.47 -3.31
CA LEU A 100 3.70 11.14 -2.77
C LEU A 100 4.86 11.14 -1.78
N VAL A 101 5.99 11.78 -2.12
CA VAL A 101 7.16 11.90 -1.23
C VAL A 101 6.83 12.69 0.04
N LEU A 102 6.05 13.77 -0.06
CA LEU A 102 5.63 14.55 1.09
C LEU A 102 4.74 13.70 2.02
N VAL A 103 3.76 12.99 1.47
CA VAL A 103 2.87 12.12 2.25
C VAL A 103 3.64 10.96 2.89
N THR A 104 4.59 10.34 2.18
CA THR A 104 5.40 9.25 2.76
C THR A 104 6.40 9.74 3.80
N SER A 105 6.94 10.95 3.68
CA SER A 105 7.82 11.53 4.69
C SER A 105 7.07 11.85 6.00
N VAL A 106 5.89 12.46 5.89
CA VAL A 106 5.08 12.86 7.06
C VAL A 106 4.35 11.67 7.69
N TRP A 107 3.84 10.74 6.88
CA TRP A 107 2.97 9.63 7.30
C TRP A 107 3.59 8.23 7.01
N GLY A 108 4.92 8.10 6.94
CA GLY A 108 5.59 6.90 6.40
C GLY A 108 5.22 5.56 7.04
N ARG A 109 5.10 5.49 8.38
CA ARG A 109 4.65 4.25 9.06
C ARG A 109 3.17 3.95 8.86
N LEU A 110 2.35 4.97 8.68
CA LEU A 110 0.94 4.81 8.39
C LEU A 110 0.74 4.39 6.93
N TRP A 111 1.50 4.96 5.99
CA TRP A 111 1.51 4.57 4.59
C TRP A 111 1.94 3.11 4.40
N CYS A 112 3.13 2.73 4.87
CA CYS A 112 3.60 1.34 4.74
C CYS A 112 2.75 0.34 5.54
N GLY A 113 2.04 0.77 6.61
CA GLY A 113 1.15 -0.10 7.38
C GLY A 113 -0.29 -0.21 6.84
N TRP A 114 -0.77 0.77 6.08
CA TRP A 114 -2.18 0.87 5.63
C TRP A 114 -2.35 0.75 4.12
N ALA A 115 -1.38 1.22 3.32
CA ALA A 115 -1.41 1.16 1.87
C ALA A 115 -0.77 -0.13 1.32
N CYS A 116 0.06 -0.83 2.10
CA CYS A 116 0.68 -2.08 1.67
C CYS A 116 -0.40 -3.17 1.51
N PRO A 117 -0.58 -3.75 0.29
CA PRO A 117 -1.48 -4.86 0.09
C PRO A 117 -0.83 -6.14 0.64
N GLN A 118 -1.06 -6.42 1.91
CA GLN A 118 -0.63 -7.66 2.57
C GLN A 118 -1.81 -8.59 2.78
#